data_AF-A0A1B7XRT8-F1
#
_entry.id   AF-A0A1B7XRT8-F1
#
_cell.length_a   1.000
_cell.length_b   1.000
_cell.length_c   1.000
_cell.angle_alpha   90.00
_cell.angle_beta   90.00
_cell.angle_gamma   90.00
#
_symmetry.space_group_name_H-M   'P 1'
#
loop_
_entity.id
_entity.type
_entity.pdbx_description
1 polymer ?
#
loop_
_entity_poly.entity_id
_entity_poly.type
_entity_poly.pdbx_seq_one_letter_code
_entity_poly.pdbx_strand_id
1 'polypeptide(L)'
;MLRSIILLVLGAVTASSAHFVIPNDDQDMSGLTVNSIPAVKRVEYMRKANEALFRQSGPCPFAAFGTIIVNHTSDEVVCEGANFRTGDPTIHGEISAINACTARFAEQGMTPSEIYAAWGDLSIYTNAESCPMVSLPET
;
A
#
# COMPACT_ATOMS: atom_id res chain seq x y z
N MET A 1 55.29 20.35 4.87
CA MET A 1 54.19 20.45 3.89
C MET A 1 53.81 19.09 3.29
N LEU A 2 54.75 18.22 2.94
CA LEU A 2 54.47 16.89 2.37
C LEU A 2 53.68 15.93 3.28
N ARG A 3 53.86 16.01 4.62
CA ARG A 3 53.13 15.17 5.60
C ARG A 3 51.64 15.52 5.73
N SER A 4 51.24 16.78 5.52
CA SER A 4 49.83 17.19 5.59
C SER A 4 49.01 16.74 4.37
N ILE A 5 49.66 16.63 3.21
CA ILE A 5 49.00 16.18 1.98
C ILE A 5 48.69 14.67 2.05
N ILE A 6 49.59 13.87 2.64
CA ILE A 6 49.39 12.42 2.79
C ILE A 6 48.20 12.10 3.70
N LEU A 7 48.02 12.85 4.80
CA LEU A 7 46.90 12.67 5.72
C LEU A 7 45.55 13.08 5.10
N LEU A 8 45.54 14.09 4.22
CA LEU A 8 44.31 14.54 3.54
C LEU A 8 43.85 13.53 2.48
N VAL A 9 44.80 12.90 1.77
CA VAL A 9 44.48 11.88 0.75
C VAL A 9 44.03 10.58 1.41
N LEU A 10 44.61 10.17 2.55
CA LEU A 10 44.17 8.97 3.26
C LEU A 10 42.76 9.12 3.88
N GLY A 11 42.40 10.33 4.35
CA GLY A 11 41.07 10.61 4.90
C GLY A 11 39.95 10.68 3.84
N ALA A 12 40.29 11.03 2.59
CA ALA A 12 39.32 11.05 1.49
C ALA A 12 39.00 9.65 0.94
N VAL A 13 39.93 8.69 1.05
CA VAL A 13 39.74 7.32 0.55
C VAL A 13 38.90 6.46 1.50
N THR A 14 38.84 6.77 2.80
CA THR A 14 38.06 6.00 3.77
C THR A 14 36.59 6.41 3.89
N ALA A 15 36.17 7.50 3.24
CA ALA A 15 34.81 8.02 3.35
C ALA A 15 33.78 7.38 2.38
N SER A 16 34.18 6.47 1.50
CA SER A 16 33.33 6.00 0.38
C SER A 16 32.75 4.59 0.49
N SER A 17 32.83 3.92 1.64
CA SER A 17 32.32 2.54 1.73
C SER A 17 31.75 2.19 3.11
N ALA A 18 30.72 2.93 3.51
CA ALA A 18 29.79 2.48 4.55
C ALA A 18 28.34 2.64 4.06
N HIS A 19 28.06 2.24 2.81
CA HIS A 19 26.69 1.93 2.41
C HIS A 19 26.37 0.54 2.94
N PHE A 20 25.68 0.48 4.09
CA PHE A 20 25.00 -0.72 4.53
C PHE A 20 23.85 -0.98 3.56
N VAL A 21 24.13 -1.70 2.48
CA VAL A 21 23.08 -2.32 1.67
C VAL A 21 22.58 -3.46 2.52
N ILE A 22 21.47 -3.25 3.25
CA ILE A 22 20.63 -4.38 3.67
C ILE A 22 20.34 -5.10 2.35
N PRO A 23 20.78 -6.35 2.13
CA PRO A 23 20.30 -7.12 1.01
C PRO A 23 18.79 -7.08 1.17
N ASN A 24 18.09 -6.42 0.23
CA ASN A 24 16.64 -6.48 0.26
C ASN A 24 16.32 -7.97 0.31
N ASP A 25 15.41 -8.36 1.19
CA ASP A 25 14.92 -9.74 1.20
C ASP A 25 14.02 -9.90 -0.04
N ASP A 26 14.62 -9.72 -1.21
CA ASP A 26 14.08 -9.94 -2.54
C ASP A 26 13.98 -11.45 -2.68
N GLN A 27 13.02 -12.01 -1.95
CA GLN A 27 12.49 -13.32 -2.22
C GLN A 27 12.17 -13.34 -3.72
N ASP A 28 12.73 -14.29 -4.45
CA ASP A 28 12.38 -14.48 -5.86
C ASP A 28 10.91 -14.89 -5.95
N MET A 29 10.05 -13.90 -6.18
CA MET A 29 8.62 -14.11 -6.33
C MET A 29 8.24 -14.53 -7.76
N SER A 30 9.21 -14.80 -8.64
CA SER A 30 8.94 -15.25 -10.00
C SER A 30 8.26 -16.63 -9.98
N GLY A 31 7.20 -16.77 -10.76
CA GLY A 31 6.38 -17.99 -10.78
C GLY A 31 5.42 -18.17 -9.59
N LEU A 32 5.49 -17.33 -8.54
CA LEU A 32 4.55 -17.37 -7.43
C LEU A 32 3.28 -16.57 -7.73
N THR A 33 2.14 -17.23 -7.55
CA THR A 33 0.81 -16.64 -7.66
C THR A 33 0.07 -16.76 -6.34
N VAL A 34 -0.61 -15.68 -5.92
CA VAL A 34 -1.57 -15.69 -4.80
C VAL A 34 -2.94 -15.49 -5.41
N ASN A 35 -3.88 -16.41 -5.19
CA ASN A 35 -5.20 -16.39 -5.82
C ASN A 35 -5.15 -16.21 -7.35
N SER A 36 -4.20 -16.90 -8.02
CA SER A 36 -3.92 -16.77 -9.45
C SER A 36 -3.39 -15.40 -9.91
N ILE A 37 -3.05 -14.49 -8.98
CA ILE A 37 -2.48 -13.17 -9.29
C ILE A 37 -0.95 -13.24 -9.23
N PRO A 38 -0.24 -12.96 -10.35
CA PRO A 38 1.21 -13.02 -10.40
C PRO A 38 1.85 -11.88 -9.58
N ALA A 39 3.06 -12.12 -9.08
CA ALA A 39 3.79 -11.14 -8.26
C ALA A 39 3.89 -9.74 -8.88
N VAL A 40 4.20 -9.65 -10.18
CA VAL A 40 4.29 -8.37 -10.91
C VAL A 40 2.98 -7.57 -10.80
N LYS A 41 1.83 -8.24 -10.87
CA LYS A 41 0.52 -7.60 -10.79
C LYS A 41 0.20 -7.14 -9.36
N ARG A 42 0.56 -7.92 -8.34
CA ARG A 42 0.44 -7.50 -6.93
C ARG A 42 1.29 -6.27 -6.62
N VAL A 43 2.51 -6.20 -7.17
CA VAL A 43 3.37 -5.02 -7.04
C VAL A 43 2.77 -3.81 -7.75
N GLU A 44 2.14 -3.99 -8.93
CA GLU A 44 1.38 -2.93 -9.60
C GLU A 44 0.26 -2.38 -8.70
N TYR A 45 -0.55 -3.26 -8.09
CA TYR A 45 -1.61 -2.85 -7.17
C TYR A 45 -1.08 -2.13 -5.93
N MET A 46 0.04 -2.59 -5.36
CA MET A 46 0.68 -1.88 -4.25
C MET A 46 1.18 -0.48 -4.64
N ARG A 47 1.68 -0.29 -5.86
CA ARG A 47 2.03 1.06 -6.35
C ARG A 47 0.80 1.93 -6.46
N LYS A 48 -0.31 1.41 -6.98
CA LYS A 48 -1.59 2.10 -7.07
C LYS A 48 -2.15 2.50 -5.69
N ALA A 49 -1.93 1.70 -4.64
CA ALA A 49 -2.28 2.09 -3.26
C ALA A 49 -1.51 3.33 -2.77
N ASN A 50 -0.21 3.43 -3.10
CA ASN A 50 0.58 4.62 -2.79
C ASN A 50 0.17 5.83 -3.65
N GLU A 51 -0.20 5.62 -4.90
CA GLU A 51 -0.76 6.69 -5.75
C GLU A 51 -2.10 7.19 -5.23
N ALA A 52 -2.97 6.29 -4.74
CA ALA A 52 -4.25 6.63 -4.14
C ALA A 52 -4.07 7.53 -2.90
N LEU A 53 -3.09 7.21 -2.03
CA LEU A 53 -2.70 8.08 -0.91
C LEU A 53 -2.32 9.48 -1.40
N PHE A 54 -1.45 9.57 -2.40
CA PHE A 54 -1.02 10.86 -2.94
C PHE A 54 -2.18 11.63 -3.57
N ARG A 55 -3.05 10.97 -4.34
CA ARG A 55 -4.24 11.59 -4.95
C ARG A 55 -5.19 12.17 -3.90
N GLN A 56 -5.40 11.45 -2.80
CA GLN A 56 -6.39 11.79 -1.78
C GLN A 56 -5.88 12.74 -0.70
N SER A 57 -4.58 12.69 -0.38
CA SER A 57 -4.00 13.43 0.75
C SER A 57 -2.81 14.31 0.37
N GLY A 58 -2.38 14.31 -0.89
CA GLY A 58 -1.27 15.11 -1.38
C GLY A 58 0.10 14.63 -0.90
N PRO A 59 1.15 15.47 -1.03
CA PRO A 59 2.53 15.09 -0.70
C PRO A 59 2.81 14.95 0.80
N CYS A 60 1.97 15.56 1.65
CA CYS A 60 2.17 15.58 3.11
C CYS A 60 0.90 15.10 3.83
N PRO A 61 0.56 13.79 3.72
CA PRO A 61 -0.62 13.25 4.36
C PRO A 61 -0.48 13.31 5.89
N PHE A 62 -1.61 13.44 6.60
CA PHE A 62 -1.61 13.35 8.06
C PHE A 62 -1.07 11.99 8.54
N ALA A 63 -1.50 10.91 7.90
CA ALA A 63 -0.96 9.58 8.08
C ALA A 63 -0.80 8.92 6.71
N ALA A 64 0.35 8.29 6.47
CA ALA A 64 0.74 7.82 5.14
C ALA A 64 0.16 6.43 4.80
N PHE A 65 -1.13 6.24 5.06
CA PHE A 65 -1.82 4.98 4.85
C PHE A 65 -2.82 5.11 3.71
N GLY A 66 -2.59 4.35 2.65
CA GLY A 66 -3.39 4.32 1.43
C GLY A 66 -3.81 2.91 1.11
N THR A 67 -5.04 2.78 0.61
CA THR A 67 -5.66 1.50 0.32
C THR A 67 -6.42 1.57 -1.00
N ILE A 68 -6.37 0.48 -1.76
CA ILE A 68 -7.27 0.24 -2.88
C ILE A 68 -8.00 -1.08 -2.70
N ILE A 69 -9.17 -1.16 -3.32
CA ILE A 69 -9.94 -2.40 -3.46
C ILE A 69 -10.06 -2.70 -4.94
N VAL A 70 -9.67 -3.91 -5.32
CA VAL A 70 -9.60 -4.33 -6.72
C VAL A 70 -10.53 -5.49 -6.99
N ASN A 71 -11.08 -5.53 -8.20
CA ASN A 71 -11.74 -6.70 -8.74
C ASN A 71 -10.71 -7.48 -9.59
N HIS A 72 -10.36 -8.69 -9.15
CA HIS A 72 -9.35 -9.49 -9.81
C HIS A 72 -9.81 -10.15 -11.11
N THR A 73 -11.11 -10.26 -11.32
CA THR A 73 -11.68 -10.79 -12.58
C THR A 73 -11.56 -9.75 -13.69
N SER A 74 -11.74 -8.46 -13.39
CA SER A 74 -11.65 -7.37 -14.37
C SER A 74 -10.32 -6.59 -14.33
N ASP A 75 -9.44 -6.88 -13.37
CA ASP A 75 -8.21 -6.13 -13.09
C ASP A 75 -8.44 -4.60 -12.86
N GLU A 76 -9.63 -4.24 -12.35
CA GLU A 76 -10.03 -2.86 -12.09
C GLU A 76 -9.81 -2.46 -10.63
N VAL A 77 -9.34 -1.22 -10.40
CA VAL A 77 -9.44 -0.57 -9.10
C VAL A 77 -10.87 -0.06 -8.92
N VAL A 78 -11.62 -0.72 -8.04
CA VAL A 78 -13.03 -0.38 -7.79
C VAL A 78 -13.12 0.85 -6.90
N CYS A 79 -12.31 0.91 -5.85
CA CYS A 79 -12.32 1.98 -4.85
C CYS A 79 -10.94 2.27 -4.30
N GLU A 80 -10.80 3.48 -3.77
CA GLU A 80 -9.59 3.99 -3.16
C GLU A 80 -9.94 4.61 -1.81
N GLY A 81 -8.99 4.58 -0.88
CA GLY A 81 -9.11 5.19 0.44
C GLY A 81 -7.75 5.63 0.97
N ALA A 82 -7.78 6.63 1.85
CA ALA A 82 -6.61 7.10 2.58
C ALA A 82 -7.01 7.47 4.01
N ASN A 83 -6.07 7.45 4.94
CA ASN A 83 -6.34 7.93 6.31
C ASN A 83 -6.69 9.43 6.30
N PHE A 84 -7.83 9.78 6.87
CA PHE A 84 -8.28 11.18 6.97
C PHE A 84 -8.51 11.61 8.43
N ARG A 85 -8.27 12.89 8.70
CA ARG A 85 -8.58 13.51 10.00
C ARG A 85 -9.99 14.11 9.97
N THR A 86 -11.01 13.26 10.03
CA THR A 86 -12.42 13.68 10.03
C THR A 86 -12.99 13.93 11.43
N GLY A 87 -12.24 13.55 12.48
CA GLY A 87 -12.72 13.53 13.86
C GLY A 87 -13.20 12.15 14.33
N ASP A 88 -13.44 11.23 13.38
CA ASP A 88 -13.70 9.83 13.66
C ASP A 88 -12.36 9.04 13.61
N PRO A 89 -11.91 8.44 14.73
CA PRO A 89 -10.64 7.72 14.77
C PRO A 89 -10.66 6.41 13.98
N THR A 90 -11.83 5.93 13.54
CA THR A 90 -11.94 4.69 12.77
C THR A 90 -11.63 4.87 11.28
N ILE A 91 -11.49 6.11 10.79
CA ILE A 91 -11.28 6.42 9.36
C ILE A 91 -9.81 6.19 8.96
N HIS A 92 -9.46 4.91 8.99
CA HIS A 92 -8.26 4.35 8.41
C HIS A 92 -8.40 4.21 6.89
N GLY A 93 -7.29 4.17 6.15
CA GLY A 93 -7.30 4.03 4.69
C GLY A 93 -8.14 2.84 4.22
N GLU A 94 -8.09 1.72 4.95
CA GLU A 94 -8.91 0.55 4.69
C GLU A 94 -10.42 0.82 4.86
N ILE A 95 -10.80 1.45 5.97
CA ILE A 95 -12.20 1.80 6.25
C ILE A 95 -12.72 2.83 5.24
N SER A 96 -11.90 3.80 4.85
CA SER A 96 -12.24 4.76 3.79
C SER A 96 -12.51 4.07 2.45
N ALA A 97 -11.67 3.11 2.05
CA ALA A 97 -11.86 2.36 0.80
C ALA A 97 -13.12 1.48 0.85
N ILE A 98 -13.38 0.81 1.98
CA ILE A 98 -14.60 0.00 2.20
C ILE A 98 -15.86 0.87 2.13
N ASN A 99 -15.85 2.03 2.78
CA ASN A 99 -16.97 2.97 2.74
C ASN A 99 -17.22 3.48 1.31
N ALA A 100 -16.15 3.81 0.56
CA ALA A 100 -16.26 4.24 -0.83
C ALA A 100 -16.88 3.14 -1.72
N CYS A 101 -16.51 1.88 -1.52
CA CYS A 101 -17.09 0.75 -2.24
C CYS A 101 -18.53 0.46 -1.88
N THR A 102 -18.85 0.47 -0.58
CA THR A 102 -20.23 0.31 -0.12
C THR A 102 -21.13 1.39 -0.72
N ALA A 103 -20.67 2.65 -0.73
CA ALA A 103 -21.41 3.75 -1.34
C ALA A 103 -21.58 3.57 -2.85
N ARG A 104 -20.50 3.24 -3.57
CA ARG A 104 -20.54 3.00 -5.03
C ARG A 104 -21.51 1.87 -5.40
N PHE A 105 -21.51 0.77 -4.66
CA PHE A 105 -22.44 -0.35 -4.93
C PHE A 105 -23.88 -0.02 -4.56
N ALA A 106 -24.10 0.74 -3.48
CA ALA A 106 -25.43 1.25 -3.14
C ALA A 106 -25.97 2.19 -4.23
N GLU A 107 -25.13 3.06 -4.82
CA GLU A 107 -25.50 3.91 -5.95
C GLU A 107 -25.87 3.11 -7.21
N GLN A 108 -25.34 1.90 -7.36
CA GLN A 108 -25.72 0.95 -8.42
C GLN A 108 -27.03 0.21 -8.12
N GLY A 109 -27.68 0.51 -6.99
CA GLY A 109 -28.95 -0.10 -6.59
C GLY A 109 -28.80 -1.48 -5.94
N MET A 110 -27.59 -1.89 -5.56
CA MET A 110 -27.37 -3.15 -4.85
C MET A 110 -27.91 -3.09 -3.43
N THR A 111 -28.55 -4.17 -2.99
CA THR A 111 -28.99 -4.36 -1.60
C THR A 111 -27.79 -4.67 -0.69
N PRO A 112 -27.91 -4.49 0.64
CA PRO A 112 -26.84 -4.86 1.57
C PRO A 112 -26.35 -6.30 1.43
N SER A 113 -27.24 -7.25 1.13
CA SER A 113 -26.88 -8.65 0.93
C SER A 113 -26.08 -8.88 -0.36
N GLU A 114 -26.43 -8.18 -1.45
CA GLU A 114 -25.68 -8.26 -2.70
C GLU A 114 -24.31 -7.58 -2.57
N ILE A 115 -24.23 -6.46 -1.85
CA ILE A 115 -22.95 -5.80 -1.51
C ILE A 115 -22.07 -6.75 -0.70
N TYR A 116 -22.65 -7.39 0.32
CA TYR A 116 -21.90 -8.33 1.15
C TYR A 116 -21.35 -9.50 0.33
N ALA A 117 -22.15 -10.06 -0.58
CA ALA A 117 -21.72 -11.12 -1.48
C ALA A 117 -20.59 -10.66 -2.44
N ALA A 118 -20.65 -9.41 -2.93
CA ALA A 118 -19.67 -8.87 -3.86
C ALA A 118 -18.25 -8.80 -3.26
N TRP A 119 -18.09 -8.70 -1.94
CA TRP A 119 -16.77 -8.69 -1.30
C TRP A 119 -15.96 -9.96 -1.56
N GLY A 120 -16.61 -11.09 -1.82
CA GLY A 120 -15.95 -12.36 -2.14
C GLY A 120 -15.11 -12.33 -3.41
N ASP A 121 -15.42 -11.41 -4.33
CA ASP A 121 -14.71 -11.24 -5.61
C ASP A 121 -13.66 -10.11 -5.57
N LEU A 122 -13.51 -9.45 -4.43
CA LEU A 122 -12.66 -8.29 -4.26
C LEU A 122 -11.44 -8.62 -3.42
N SER A 123 -10.41 -7.79 -3.55
CA SER A 123 -9.22 -7.89 -2.72
C SER A 123 -8.71 -6.52 -2.33
N ILE A 124 -8.22 -6.43 -1.10
CA ILE A 124 -7.71 -5.21 -0.50
C ILE A 124 -6.18 -5.16 -0.62
N TYR A 125 -5.66 -4.04 -1.08
CA TYR A 125 -4.23 -3.74 -1.11
C TYR A 125 -3.99 -2.47 -0.30
N THR A 126 -3.36 -2.62 0.86
CA THR A 126 -3.02 -1.53 1.79
C THR A 126 -1.50 -1.43 1.93
N ASN A 127 -0.97 -0.22 2.04
CA ASN A 127 0.47 0.04 2.07
C ASN A 127 1.13 -0.18 3.44
N ALA A 128 0.36 -0.60 4.44
CA ALA A 128 0.85 -1.06 5.73
C ALA A 128 0.00 -2.23 6.22
N GLU A 129 0.56 -3.01 7.15
CA GLU A 129 -0.21 -4.04 7.84
C GLU A 129 -1.41 -3.43 8.57
N SER A 130 -2.57 -4.04 8.39
CA SER A 130 -3.81 -3.58 9.01
C SER A 130 -3.76 -3.70 10.53
N CYS A 131 -4.31 -2.70 11.22
CA CYS A 131 -4.40 -2.72 12.68
C CYS A 131 -5.48 -3.71 13.16
N PRO A 132 -5.48 -4.08 14.46
CA PRO A 132 -6.42 -5.06 15.01
C PRO A 132 -7.90 -4.73 14.82
N MET A 133 -8.26 -3.46 14.59
CA MET A 133 -9.63 -3.05 14.28
C MET A 133 -10.06 -3.53 12.89
N VAL A 134 -9.16 -3.42 11.91
CA VAL A 134 -9.43 -3.72 10.49
C VAL A 134 -9.24 -5.20 10.20
N SER A 135 -8.30 -5.86 10.89
CA SER A 135 -7.92 -7.25 10.64
C SER A 135 -8.80 -8.30 11.33
N LEU A 136 -9.94 -7.92 11.93
CA LEU A 136 -10.77 -8.87 12.68
C LEU A 136 -11.24 -10.01 11.75
N PRO A 137 -10.92 -11.28 12.07
CA PRO A 137 -11.35 -12.40 11.25
C PRO A 137 -12.85 -12.61 11.40
N GLU A 138 -13.58 -12.62 10.28
CA GLU A 138 -14.91 -13.25 10.24
C GLU A 138 -14.69 -14.76 10.32
N THR A 139 -15.05 -15.35 11.47
CA THR A 139 -15.11 -16.80 11.69
C THR A 139 -16.42 -17.37 11.23
#